data_AF-A0A820FT48-F1
#
_entry.id   AF-A0A820FT48-F1
#
_cell.length_a   1.000
_cell.length_b   1.000
_cell.length_c   1.000
_cell.angle_alpha   90.00
_cell.angle_beta   90.00
_cell.angle_gamma   90.00
#
_symmetry.space_group_name_H-M   'P 1'
#
loop_
_entity.id
_entity.type
_entity.pdbx_description
1 polymer ?
#
loop_
_entity_poly.entity_id
_entity_poly.type
_entity_poly.pdbx_seq_one_letter_code
_entity_poly.pdbx_strand_id
1 'polypeptide(L)'
;MCSYPIIENITLSLSNISDDIFKLISKIRPDWNSSNTRLITFTEGITNAILGLFDSRTSDNESKGVIIKIFGSKTELFIDRSEEIDAMIKLSECGVLSQHILIKFNNGIVYDFTNGKPCSRDDVRKENISKLIAIKLAQMHSVPIEKYETPHIILLLRKFIQLISENEQSKKEISSIISDIDIIEQHILTDIVPNAELGKDLVYCHNDLLVKNIIYDEKNEKISFIDFEYTHLNYYLFDIANHFVEYAGVDDANFDLYPTLDEQKRWLNIYFHNRPMNQPIDIDDLCHRINRFAALSHLMWGLWALVQSRLSQIDFDYANYGKKKMSSSNINILDNNKLISEKVGYHLEEIILQIMNTKEIITIGLSGGSLIDMLASIVPHLQLPWSRIRFFFVDERFVPCTSDDSNYGSYQLKLFRQLPISEKNIIKIDSTLTTVEECAQDYQNKLEELFIGPDKSFDILLLGMGPDGHTASLFPNHSALNINKGLVTFVKDSPKPPPERITLTLNTINQAKYKIAVVAGENKSTIVKEVLQDKNRTYPIGQVENLVWYLDQAAASKLEII
;
A
#
# COMPACT_ATOMS: atom_id res chain seq x y z
N MET A 1 34.89 -6.04 25.65
CA MET A 1 34.15 -6.93 26.58
C MET A 1 32.72 -6.43 26.59
N CYS A 2 31.80 -7.08 25.86
CA CYS A 2 30.38 -6.77 26.01
C CYS A 2 29.92 -7.39 27.33
N SER A 3 29.75 -6.56 28.35
CA SER A 3 29.09 -6.96 29.59
C SER A 3 27.59 -7.04 29.32
N TYR A 4 26.97 -8.17 29.67
CA TYR A 4 25.51 -8.27 29.76
C TYR A 4 24.95 -7.07 30.54
N PRO A 5 23.75 -6.58 30.18
CA PRO A 5 23.17 -5.40 30.81
C PRO A 5 23.01 -5.60 32.31
N ILE A 6 23.15 -4.52 33.08
CA ILE A 6 22.85 -4.54 34.52
C ILE A 6 21.35 -4.77 34.67
N ILE A 7 20.95 -5.74 35.49
CA ILE A 7 19.54 -6.04 35.76
C ILE A 7 19.13 -5.35 37.05
N GLU A 8 18.11 -4.49 36.99
CA GLU A 8 17.58 -3.74 38.13
C GLU A 8 16.09 -3.98 38.31
N ASN A 9 15.67 -4.33 39.53
CA ASN A 9 14.25 -4.58 39.85
C ASN A 9 13.53 -3.27 40.19
N ILE A 10 13.54 -2.32 39.26
CA ILE A 10 12.90 -1.01 39.38
C ILE A 10 11.80 -0.89 38.32
N THR A 11 10.66 -0.31 38.69
CA THR A 11 9.58 0.05 37.76
C THR A 11 9.48 1.56 37.71
N LEU A 12 9.64 2.15 36.52
CA LEU A 12 9.51 3.59 36.33
C LEU A 12 8.06 3.98 36.03
N SER A 13 7.59 5.06 36.66
CA SER A 13 6.31 5.70 36.37
C SER A 13 6.54 7.10 35.83
N LEU A 14 5.86 7.47 34.73
CA LEU A 14 5.91 8.82 34.14
C LEU A 14 5.51 9.91 35.14
N SER A 15 4.64 9.59 36.11
CA SER A 15 4.17 10.56 37.11
C SER A 15 5.21 10.95 38.18
N ASN A 16 6.21 10.10 38.45
CA ASN A 16 7.20 10.28 39.53
C ASN A 16 8.64 10.09 39.05
N ILE A 17 8.89 10.41 37.78
CA ILE A 17 10.03 9.82 37.06
C ILE A 17 11.41 10.31 37.51
N SER A 18 11.50 11.48 38.13
CA SER A 18 12.77 12.17 38.39
C SER A 18 13.70 11.41 39.36
N ASP A 19 13.23 11.03 40.55
CA ASP A 19 14.09 10.40 41.56
C ASP A 19 14.51 8.98 41.19
N ASP A 20 13.60 8.20 40.59
CA ASP A 20 13.86 6.81 40.24
C ASP A 20 14.77 6.68 39.00
N ILE A 21 14.72 7.64 38.06
CA ILE A 21 15.71 7.72 36.97
C ILE A 21 17.13 7.86 37.54
N PHE A 22 17.37 8.76 38.49
CA PHE A 22 18.74 8.96 39.01
C PHE A 22 19.23 7.77 39.83
N LYS A 23 18.35 7.07 40.56
CA LYS A 23 18.70 5.79 41.20
C LYS A 23 19.19 4.78 40.16
N LEU A 24 18.45 4.64 39.06
CA LEU A 24 18.78 3.73 37.97
C LEU A 24 20.11 4.11 37.29
N ILE A 25 20.24 5.38 36.89
CA ILE A 25 21.39 5.88 36.12
C ILE A 25 22.68 5.93 36.94
N SER A 26 22.59 6.09 38.28
CA SER A 26 23.78 6.09 39.16
C SER A 26 24.66 4.85 39.03
N LYS A 27 24.11 3.72 38.55
CA LYS A 27 24.83 2.46 38.31
C LYS A 27 25.86 2.56 37.18
N ILE A 28 25.57 3.39 36.17
CA ILE A 28 26.38 3.54 34.96
C ILE A 28 27.01 4.94 34.86
N ARG A 29 26.46 5.93 35.56
CA ARG A 29 26.92 7.33 35.64
C ARG A 29 26.75 7.86 37.08
N PRO A 30 27.63 7.49 38.04
CA PRO A 30 27.48 7.87 39.45
C PRO A 30 27.47 9.38 39.71
N ASP A 31 28.14 10.16 38.87
CA ASP A 31 28.27 11.61 39.03
C ASP A 31 27.08 12.41 38.47
N TRP A 32 26.07 11.74 37.90
CA TRP A 32 24.90 12.37 37.30
C TRP A 32 23.77 12.56 38.31
N ASN A 33 23.21 13.76 38.36
CA ASN A 33 22.09 14.15 39.22
C ASN A 33 21.25 15.26 38.58
N SER A 34 20.16 15.65 39.22
CA SER A 34 19.20 16.63 38.70
C SER A 34 19.79 18.03 38.44
N SER A 35 20.88 18.40 39.12
CA SER A 35 21.51 19.72 38.96
C SER A 35 22.49 19.80 37.79
N ASN A 36 22.99 18.65 37.32
CA ASN A 36 24.03 18.59 36.29
C ASN A 36 23.63 17.75 35.07
N THR A 37 22.36 17.37 34.96
CA THR A 37 21.82 16.68 33.79
C THR A 37 20.61 17.41 33.20
N ARG A 38 20.34 17.15 31.93
CA ARG A 38 19.17 17.63 31.21
C ARG A 38 18.37 16.42 30.74
N LEU A 39 17.13 16.32 31.21
CA LEU A 39 16.16 15.35 30.73
C LEU A 39 15.41 15.93 29.52
N ILE A 40 15.31 15.17 28.45
CA ILE A 40 14.54 15.49 27.25
C ILE A 40 13.52 14.38 27.04
N THR A 41 12.26 14.74 26.86
CA THR A 41 11.24 13.79 26.42
C THR A 41 11.20 13.80 24.89
N PHE A 42 11.49 12.65 24.27
CA PHE A 42 11.40 12.49 22.82
C PHE A 42 10.00 12.08 22.39
N THR A 43 9.40 11.13 23.12
CA THR A 43 8.04 10.66 22.87
C THR A 43 7.30 10.39 24.18
N GLU A 44 6.02 10.77 24.20
CA GLU A 44 5.03 10.34 25.19
C GLU A 44 4.02 9.40 24.52
N GLY A 45 4.51 8.44 23.74
CA GLY A 45 3.69 7.58 22.89
C GLY A 45 2.96 6.47 23.64
N ILE A 46 2.00 5.82 22.96
CA ILE A 46 1.30 4.63 23.50
C ILE A 46 2.21 3.41 23.54
N THR A 47 3.05 3.21 22.52
CA THR A 47 3.88 1.99 22.43
C THR A 47 5.06 2.05 23.39
N ASN A 48 5.67 3.23 23.55
CA ASN A 48 6.76 3.51 24.49
C ASN A 48 6.79 4.99 24.86
N ALA A 49 7.34 5.27 26.05
CA ALA A 49 7.87 6.58 26.38
C ALA A 49 9.40 6.57 26.24
N ILE A 50 9.95 7.50 25.48
CA ILE A 50 11.39 7.62 25.21
C ILE A 50 11.92 8.91 25.80
N LEU A 51 12.89 8.78 26.71
CA LEU A 51 13.52 9.90 27.39
C LEU A 51 15.02 9.86 27.13
N GLY A 52 15.61 11.02 26.87
CA GLY A 52 17.06 11.19 26.83
C GLY A 52 17.56 11.90 28.07
N LEU A 53 18.62 11.39 28.67
CA LEU A 53 19.32 12.05 29.76
C LEU A 53 20.73 12.41 29.32
N PHE A 54 21.07 13.69 29.43
CA PHE A 54 22.32 14.25 28.91
C PHE A 54 23.08 15.02 30.00
N ASP A 55 24.41 14.96 29.96
CA ASP A 55 25.27 15.71 30.87
C ASP A 55 25.30 17.20 30.48
N SER A 56 24.83 18.08 31.37
CA SER A 56 24.77 19.53 31.12
C SER A 56 26.13 20.24 31.26
N ARG A 57 27.14 19.55 31.82
CA ARG A 57 28.48 20.11 32.03
C ARG A 57 29.31 20.12 30.75
N THR A 58 28.89 19.39 29.72
CA THR A 58 29.56 19.32 28.43
C THR A 58 28.76 20.09 27.38
N SER A 59 29.43 20.97 26.64
CA SER A 59 28.84 21.63 25.46
C SER A 59 28.58 20.66 24.30
N ASP A 60 29.21 19.49 24.37
CA ASP A 60 29.13 18.42 23.38
C ASP A 60 27.94 17.51 23.72
N ASN A 61 26.73 17.95 23.34
CA ASN A 61 25.51 17.13 23.47
C ASN A 61 25.63 15.76 22.73
N GLU A 62 26.62 15.62 21.85
CA GLU A 62 26.82 14.51 20.93
C GLU A 62 27.75 13.40 21.46
N SER A 63 28.20 13.35 22.72
CA SER A 63 29.15 12.29 23.10
C SER A 63 28.81 11.46 24.34
N LYS A 64 27.77 11.78 25.12
CA LYS A 64 27.54 11.10 26.42
C LYS A 64 26.09 10.92 26.88
N GLY A 65 25.09 11.02 26.00
CA GLY A 65 23.69 10.79 26.38
C GLY A 65 23.34 9.31 26.58
N VAL A 66 22.30 9.05 27.37
CA VAL A 66 21.63 7.73 27.43
C VAL A 66 20.15 7.88 27.10
N ILE A 67 19.59 6.87 26.44
CA ILE A 67 18.15 6.75 26.21
C ILE A 67 17.56 5.82 27.26
N ILE A 68 16.45 6.23 27.85
CA ILE A 68 15.60 5.47 28.75
C ILE A 68 14.30 5.20 28.00
N LYS A 69 14.11 3.95 27.60
CA LYS A 69 12.89 3.48 26.92
C LYS A 69 12.03 2.74 27.94
N ILE A 70 10.83 3.29 28.19
CA ILE A 70 9.82 2.67 29.04
C ILE A 70 8.76 2.04 28.13
N PHE A 71 8.55 0.74 28.29
CA PHE A 71 7.60 -0.01 27.47
C PHE A 71 6.16 0.40 27.78
N GLY A 72 5.38 0.62 26.73
CA GLY A 72 3.97 1.01 26.82
C GLY A 72 3.06 -0.16 27.20
N SER A 73 1.92 0.17 27.83
CA SER A 73 0.96 -0.83 28.30
C SER A 73 0.29 -1.57 27.13
N LYS A 74 0.10 -2.90 27.24
CA LYS A 74 -0.59 -3.77 26.26
C LYS A 74 0.16 -3.98 24.95
N THR A 75 1.39 -3.51 24.83
CA THR A 75 2.22 -3.74 23.64
C THR A 75 2.83 -5.13 23.62
N GLU A 76 2.97 -5.74 24.80
CA GLU A 76 3.33 -7.14 25.02
C GLU A 76 2.35 -8.14 24.35
N LEU A 77 1.18 -7.67 23.90
CA LEU A 77 0.23 -8.49 23.16
C LEU A 77 0.77 -8.93 21.80
N PHE A 78 1.72 -8.20 21.22
CA PHE A 78 2.29 -8.49 19.90
C PHE A 78 3.77 -8.12 19.73
N ILE A 79 4.42 -7.57 20.76
CA ILE A 79 5.86 -7.32 20.79
C ILE A 79 6.51 -8.21 21.86
N ASP A 80 7.50 -9.02 21.46
CA ASP A 80 8.32 -9.80 22.39
C ASP A 80 9.54 -8.99 22.83
N ARG A 81 9.52 -8.51 24.08
CA ARG A 81 10.59 -7.69 24.65
C ARG A 81 11.87 -8.46 24.91
N SER A 82 11.81 -9.79 25.03
CA SER A 82 13.01 -10.61 25.19
C SER A 82 13.75 -10.70 23.86
N GLU A 83 13.02 -10.96 22.77
CA GLU A 83 13.56 -10.99 21.42
C GLU A 83 14.12 -9.62 20.99
N GLU A 84 13.43 -8.51 21.29
CA GLU A 84 13.96 -7.15 21.02
C GLU A 84 15.34 -6.96 21.68
N ILE A 85 15.46 -7.32 22.96
CA ILE A 85 16.69 -7.15 23.74
C ILE A 85 17.80 -8.08 23.22
N ASP A 86 17.48 -9.34 22.98
CA ASP A 86 18.45 -10.34 22.52
C ASP A 86 18.97 -10.00 21.12
N ALA A 87 18.10 -9.51 20.22
CA ALA A 87 18.49 -9.00 18.92
C ALA A 87 19.42 -7.79 19.05
N MET A 88 19.07 -6.78 19.86
CA MET A 88 19.93 -5.61 20.08
C MET A 88 21.32 -6.00 20.62
N ILE A 89 21.39 -6.93 21.58
CA ILE A 89 22.65 -7.45 22.11
C ILE A 89 23.45 -8.11 20.98
N LYS A 90 22.84 -9.01 20.21
CA LYS A 90 23.53 -9.73 19.13
C LYS A 90 24.06 -8.78 18.05
N LEU A 91 23.24 -7.82 17.62
CA LEU A 91 23.62 -6.80 16.65
C LEU A 91 24.78 -5.93 17.16
N SER A 92 24.79 -5.61 18.47
CA SER A 92 25.87 -4.86 19.11
C SER A 92 27.17 -5.66 19.18
N GLU A 93 27.12 -6.93 19.59
CA GLU A 93 28.27 -7.83 19.63
C GLU A 93 28.92 -8.02 18.25
N CYS A 94 28.11 -8.03 17.19
CA CYS A 94 28.59 -8.12 15.82
C CYS A 94 29.04 -6.77 15.24
N GLY A 95 29.00 -5.68 16.02
CA GLY A 95 29.42 -4.34 15.60
C GLY A 95 28.47 -3.65 14.61
N VAL A 96 27.29 -4.22 14.37
CA VAL A 96 26.25 -3.60 13.53
C VAL A 96 25.57 -2.48 14.30
N LEU A 97 25.23 -2.70 15.56
CA LEU A 97 24.63 -1.68 16.41
C LEU A 97 25.70 -1.01 17.26
N SER A 98 25.80 0.32 17.21
CA SER A 98 26.70 1.06 18.11
C SER A 98 26.11 1.31 19.50
N GLN A 99 24.79 1.12 19.65
CA GLN A 99 24.10 1.23 20.92
C GLN A 99 24.32 -0.05 21.73
N HIS A 100 24.72 0.09 22.99
CA HIS A 100 24.76 -1.02 23.94
C HIS A 100 23.61 -0.87 24.93
N ILE A 101 22.93 -1.96 25.24
CA ILE A 101 21.99 -1.99 26.36
C ILE A 101 22.82 -1.98 27.64
N LEU A 102 22.66 -0.93 28.43
CA LEU A 102 23.41 -0.69 29.67
C LEU A 102 22.67 -1.25 30.88
N ILE A 103 21.34 -1.07 30.92
CA ILE A 103 20.48 -1.51 32.03
C ILE A 103 19.18 -2.09 31.47
N LYS A 104 18.73 -3.21 32.04
CA LYS A 104 17.36 -3.75 31.89
C LYS A 104 16.62 -3.60 33.21
N PHE A 105 15.41 -3.05 33.17
CA PHE A 105 14.55 -2.91 34.35
C PHE A 105 13.14 -3.46 34.06
N ASN A 106 12.27 -3.49 35.08
CA ASN A 106 11.01 -4.25 35.03
C ASN A 106 10.11 -3.88 33.83
N ASN A 107 10.11 -2.61 33.44
CA ASN A 107 9.26 -2.08 32.37
C ASN A 107 10.05 -1.29 31.33
N GLY A 108 11.32 -1.63 31.08
CA GLY A 108 12.09 -0.95 30.05
C GLY A 108 13.59 -1.25 30.03
N ILE A 109 14.30 -0.47 29.22
CA ILE A 109 15.74 -0.57 29.00
C ILE A 109 16.41 0.81 28.97
N VAL A 110 17.70 0.85 29.33
CA VAL A 110 18.58 1.99 29.15
C VAL A 110 19.68 1.62 28.18
N TYR A 111 19.90 2.42 27.14
CA TYR A 111 20.93 2.17 26.12
C TYR A 111 21.61 3.48 25.67
N ASP A 112 22.73 3.36 24.97
CA ASP A 112 23.49 4.52 24.51
C ASP A 112 22.68 5.40 23.54
N PHE A 113 22.81 6.73 23.67
CA PHE A 113 22.26 7.66 22.69
C PHE A 113 22.98 7.56 21.33
N THR A 114 22.22 7.72 20.24
CA THR A 114 22.76 7.73 18.88
C THR A 114 22.78 9.14 18.31
N ASN A 115 23.95 9.59 17.89
CA ASN A 115 24.13 10.92 17.31
C ASN A 115 23.63 10.99 15.88
N GLY A 116 23.19 12.18 15.50
CA GLY A 116 22.70 12.49 14.17
C GLY A 116 21.25 12.98 14.21
N LYS A 117 20.65 13.09 13.03
CA LYS A 117 19.26 13.52 12.85
C LYS A 117 18.45 12.38 12.22
N PRO A 118 17.19 12.17 12.64
CA PRO A 118 16.28 11.32 11.91
C PRO A 118 16.16 11.77 10.44
N CYS A 119 16.22 10.82 9.51
CA CYS A 119 16.08 11.12 8.10
C CYS A 119 14.65 11.56 7.78
N SER A 120 14.54 12.46 6.80
CA SER A 120 13.28 12.76 6.12
C SER A 120 13.09 11.86 4.89
N ARG A 121 11.92 11.96 4.26
CA ARG A 121 11.62 11.30 2.97
C ARG A 121 12.56 11.73 1.86
N ASP A 122 13.00 12.99 1.87
CA ASP A 122 13.96 13.50 0.88
C ASP A 122 15.37 12.97 1.14
N ASP A 123 15.74 12.78 2.41
CA ASP A 123 17.07 12.30 2.78
C ASP A 123 17.32 10.87 2.30
N VAL A 124 16.38 9.95 2.53
CA VAL A 124 16.55 8.53 2.15
C VAL A 124 16.68 8.32 0.63
N ARG A 125 16.25 9.29 -0.17
CA ARG A 125 16.34 9.30 -1.64
C ARG A 125 17.63 9.93 -2.16
N LYS A 126 18.40 10.64 -1.33
CA LYS A 126 19.71 11.18 -1.72
C LYS A 126 20.69 10.02 -1.92
N GLU A 127 21.40 10.03 -3.03
CA GLU A 127 22.27 8.92 -3.45
C GLU A 127 23.30 8.52 -2.37
N ASN A 128 23.91 9.49 -1.69
CA ASN A 128 24.88 9.23 -0.62
C ASN A 128 24.24 8.56 0.61
N ILE A 129 23.06 9.03 1.04
CA ILE A 129 22.36 8.49 2.21
C ILE A 129 21.77 7.12 1.88
N SER A 130 21.12 6.98 0.72
CA SER A 130 20.55 5.72 0.23
C SER A 130 21.61 4.62 0.15
N LYS A 131 22.81 4.95 -0.34
CA LYS A 131 23.99 4.06 -0.33
C LYS A 131 24.38 3.62 1.09
N LEU A 132 24.45 4.55 2.04
CA LEU A 132 24.81 4.25 3.42
C LEU A 132 23.76 3.36 4.11
N ILE A 133 22.48 3.56 3.80
CA ILE A 133 21.38 2.70 4.28
C ILE A 133 21.54 1.28 3.72
N ALA A 134 21.81 1.14 2.42
CA ALA A 134 22.04 -0.17 1.78
C ALA A 134 23.20 -0.93 2.42
N ILE A 135 24.32 -0.24 2.67
CA ILE A 135 25.49 -0.81 3.36
C ILE A 135 25.10 -1.25 4.78
N LYS A 136 24.36 -0.40 5.51
CA LYS A 136 24.01 -0.67 6.89
C LYS A 136 23.06 -1.86 7.02
N LEU A 137 22.07 -1.94 6.14
CA LEU A 137 21.12 -3.06 6.11
C LEU A 137 21.80 -4.35 5.67
N ALA A 138 22.75 -4.29 4.73
CA ALA A 138 23.58 -5.43 4.34
C ALA A 138 24.40 -5.99 5.52
N GLN A 139 24.99 -5.12 6.34
CA GLN A 139 25.71 -5.51 7.55
C GLN A 139 24.78 -6.21 8.56
N MET A 140 23.59 -5.65 8.80
CA MET A 140 22.58 -6.25 9.68
C MET A 140 22.15 -7.64 9.20
N HIS A 141 21.86 -7.76 7.90
CA HIS A 141 21.44 -9.02 7.27
C HIS A 141 22.58 -10.05 7.15
N SER A 142 23.81 -9.69 7.53
CA SER A 142 24.98 -10.58 7.54
C SER A 142 25.29 -11.13 8.94
N VAL A 143 24.53 -10.73 9.97
CA VAL A 143 24.74 -11.20 11.34
C VAL A 143 24.46 -12.71 11.43
N PRO A 144 25.38 -13.51 12.00
CA PRO A 144 25.22 -14.96 12.11
C PRO A 144 24.00 -15.36 12.91
N ILE A 145 23.35 -16.45 12.47
CA ILE A 145 22.12 -16.98 13.06
C ILE A 145 22.37 -18.40 13.54
N GLU A 146 21.96 -18.70 14.76
CA GLU A 146 22.28 -19.96 15.44
C GLU A 146 21.09 -20.94 15.47
N LYS A 147 19.87 -20.46 15.28
CA LYS A 147 18.64 -21.28 15.31
C LYS A 147 17.69 -20.90 14.17
N TYR A 148 17.05 -21.92 13.61
CA TYR A 148 16.00 -21.74 12.61
C TYR A 148 14.66 -21.55 13.31
N GLU A 149 13.94 -20.50 12.91
CA GLU A 149 12.57 -20.23 13.35
C GLU A 149 11.69 -19.80 12.17
N THR A 150 10.38 -19.93 12.35
CA THR A 150 9.38 -19.47 11.37
C THR A 150 9.56 -17.96 11.10
N PRO A 151 9.47 -17.50 9.84
CA PRO A 151 9.63 -16.09 9.51
C PRO A 151 8.65 -15.20 10.29
N HIS A 152 9.17 -14.15 10.92
CA HIS A 152 8.39 -13.30 11.83
C HIS A 152 7.14 -12.69 11.20
N ILE A 153 7.20 -12.31 9.91
CA ILE A 153 6.06 -11.69 9.23
C ILE A 153 4.80 -12.55 9.27
N ILE A 154 4.93 -13.87 9.09
CA ILE A 154 3.78 -14.79 9.11
C ILE A 154 3.21 -14.88 10.52
N LEU A 155 4.08 -15.00 11.53
CA LEU A 155 3.69 -15.03 12.93
C LEU A 155 2.95 -13.75 13.33
N LEU A 156 3.48 -12.59 12.91
CA LEU A 156 2.93 -11.28 13.21
C LEU A 156 1.56 -11.07 12.55
N LEU A 157 1.41 -11.43 11.27
CA LEU A 157 0.12 -11.37 10.56
C LEU A 157 -0.95 -12.23 11.24
N ARG A 158 -0.61 -13.49 11.58
CA ARG A 158 -1.51 -14.39 12.31
C ARG A 158 -1.88 -13.83 13.68
N LYS A 159 -0.93 -13.19 14.37
CA LYS A 159 -1.17 -12.54 15.67
C LYS A 159 -2.12 -11.35 15.53
N PHE A 160 -1.94 -10.49 14.53
CA PHE A 160 -2.86 -9.37 14.29
C PHE A 160 -4.27 -9.85 13.95
N ILE A 161 -4.41 -10.86 13.08
CA ILE A 161 -5.72 -11.49 12.82
C ILE A 161 -6.37 -11.95 14.12
N GLN A 162 -5.62 -12.65 14.98
CA GLN A 162 -6.14 -13.17 16.23
C GLN A 162 -6.68 -12.05 17.12
N LEU A 163 -5.92 -10.96 17.27
CA LEU A 163 -6.33 -9.78 18.05
C LEU A 163 -7.53 -9.05 17.46
N ILE A 164 -7.70 -9.08 16.13
CA ILE A 164 -8.87 -8.53 15.46
C ILE A 164 -10.10 -9.44 15.64
N SER A 165 -9.90 -10.75 15.68
CA SER A 165 -10.93 -11.80 15.59
C SER A 165 -11.60 -12.16 16.93
N GLU A 166 -11.53 -11.29 17.94
CA GLU A 166 -12.02 -11.60 19.30
C GLU A 166 -13.53 -11.87 19.37
N ASN A 167 -14.33 -11.38 18.41
CA ASN A 167 -15.76 -11.67 18.31
C ASN A 167 -16.21 -12.07 16.89
N GLU A 168 -17.34 -12.78 16.80
CA GLU A 168 -17.87 -13.31 15.53
C GLU A 168 -18.22 -12.24 14.49
N GLN A 169 -18.55 -11.03 14.93
CA GLN A 169 -18.81 -9.91 14.03
C GLN A 169 -17.51 -9.43 13.35
N SER A 170 -16.45 -9.24 14.14
CA SER A 170 -15.13 -8.79 13.64
C SER A 170 -14.45 -9.85 12.78
N LYS A 171 -14.65 -11.15 13.09
CA LYS A 171 -14.21 -12.25 12.22
C LYS A 171 -14.84 -12.20 10.83
N LYS A 172 -16.14 -11.88 10.74
CA LYS A 172 -16.81 -11.74 9.44
C LYS A 172 -16.24 -10.58 8.64
N GLU A 173 -15.96 -9.46 9.30
CA GLU A 173 -15.38 -8.25 8.66
C GLU A 173 -14.02 -8.49 8.01
N ILE A 174 -13.18 -9.40 8.56
CA ILE A 174 -11.85 -9.69 8.01
C ILE A 174 -11.73 -11.09 7.39
N SER A 175 -12.84 -11.80 7.19
CA SER A 175 -12.86 -13.19 6.70
C SER A 175 -12.14 -13.37 5.36
N SER A 176 -12.26 -12.42 4.44
CA SER A 176 -11.49 -12.40 3.19
C SER A 176 -9.99 -12.31 3.43
N ILE A 177 -9.55 -11.41 4.32
CA ILE A 177 -8.15 -11.21 4.68
C ILE A 177 -7.54 -12.47 5.33
N ILE A 178 -8.32 -13.17 6.16
CA ILE A 178 -7.88 -14.45 6.76
C ILE A 178 -7.60 -15.48 5.67
N SER A 179 -8.49 -15.58 4.69
CA SER A 179 -8.37 -16.48 3.55
C SER A 179 -7.15 -16.13 2.70
N ASP A 180 -6.90 -14.83 2.49
CA ASP A 180 -5.76 -14.33 1.74
C ASP A 180 -4.43 -14.65 2.42
N ILE A 181 -4.35 -14.64 3.76
CA ILE A 181 -3.09 -14.91 4.46
C ILE A 181 -2.60 -16.34 4.29
N ASP A 182 -3.49 -17.34 4.32
CA ASP A 182 -3.09 -18.72 4.05
C ASP A 182 -2.61 -18.89 2.60
N ILE A 183 -3.22 -18.16 1.65
CA ILE A 183 -2.80 -18.12 0.25
C ILE A 183 -1.46 -17.39 0.08
N ILE A 184 -1.29 -16.26 0.77
CA ILE A 184 -0.06 -15.44 0.77
C ILE A 184 1.10 -16.23 1.37
N GLU A 185 0.91 -16.91 2.50
CA GLU A 185 1.93 -17.75 3.09
C GLU A 185 2.37 -18.84 2.11
N GLN A 186 1.43 -19.51 1.46
CA GLN A 186 1.72 -20.49 0.42
C GLN A 186 2.49 -19.86 -0.76
N HIS A 187 2.05 -18.73 -1.31
CA HIS A 187 2.72 -18.05 -2.43
C HIS A 187 4.12 -17.53 -2.07
N ILE A 188 4.32 -17.03 -0.84
CA ILE A 188 5.64 -16.62 -0.37
C ILE A 188 6.58 -17.83 -0.39
N LEU A 189 6.13 -18.98 0.11
CA LEU A 189 6.92 -20.20 0.20
C LEU A 189 7.11 -20.91 -1.15
N THR A 190 6.18 -20.79 -2.10
CA THR A 190 6.27 -21.47 -3.40
C THR A 190 6.87 -20.61 -4.50
N ASP A 191 6.61 -19.30 -4.50
CA ASP A 191 6.88 -18.45 -5.67
C ASP A 191 7.90 -17.35 -5.38
N ILE A 192 7.86 -16.74 -4.19
CA ILE A 192 8.71 -15.58 -3.89
C ILE A 192 10.04 -16.03 -3.28
N VAL A 193 10.05 -16.99 -2.35
CA VAL A 193 11.28 -17.50 -1.75
C VAL A 193 11.17 -19.02 -1.61
N PRO A 194 11.26 -19.76 -2.73
CA PRO A 194 11.18 -21.21 -2.70
C PRO A 194 12.32 -21.79 -1.86
N ASN A 195 11.98 -22.58 -0.83
CA ASN A 195 12.93 -23.25 0.06
C ASN A 195 13.91 -22.29 0.76
N ALA A 196 13.37 -21.24 1.41
CA ALA A 196 14.16 -20.24 2.12
C ALA A 196 15.22 -20.85 3.06
N GLU A 197 16.48 -20.40 2.90
CA GLU A 197 17.62 -20.90 3.67
C GLU A 197 17.99 -19.93 4.81
N LEU A 198 18.32 -20.47 5.99
CA LEU A 198 18.77 -19.69 7.14
C LEU A 198 20.11 -19.00 6.86
N GLY A 199 20.23 -17.71 7.19
CA GLY A 199 21.43 -16.91 6.97
C GLY A 199 21.59 -16.41 5.54
N LYS A 200 20.82 -16.96 4.59
CA LYS A 200 20.79 -16.54 3.19
C LYS A 200 19.52 -15.75 2.88
N ASP A 201 18.36 -16.37 3.06
CA ASP A 201 17.05 -15.76 2.82
C ASP A 201 16.42 -15.24 4.11
N LEU A 202 16.58 -16.01 5.20
CA LEU A 202 16.11 -15.65 6.53
C LEU A 202 17.26 -15.05 7.35
N VAL A 203 17.09 -13.79 7.75
CA VAL A 203 18.13 -12.98 8.42
C VAL A 203 17.53 -12.12 9.54
N TYR A 204 18.37 -11.58 10.41
CA TYR A 204 17.95 -10.52 11.32
C TYR A 204 17.51 -9.30 10.52
N CYS A 205 16.21 -9.03 10.53
CA CYS A 205 15.56 -7.92 9.84
C CYS A 205 15.10 -6.89 10.87
N HIS A 206 15.13 -5.60 10.52
CA HIS A 206 14.57 -4.53 11.35
C HIS A 206 13.04 -4.62 11.40
N ASN A 207 12.41 -5.00 10.28
CA ASN A 207 10.97 -5.13 10.05
C ASN A 207 10.15 -3.83 10.17
N ASP A 208 10.73 -2.76 10.71
CA ASP A 208 10.11 -1.44 10.86
C ASP A 208 11.05 -0.28 10.50
N LEU A 209 11.70 -0.36 9.33
CA LEU A 209 12.70 0.63 8.92
C LEU A 209 12.06 1.89 8.30
N LEU A 210 11.24 2.56 9.11
CA LEU A 210 10.67 3.89 8.81
C LEU A 210 11.79 4.91 8.57
N VAL A 211 11.52 5.94 7.76
CA VAL A 211 12.50 7.02 7.52
C VAL A 211 12.97 7.68 8.83
N LYS A 212 12.09 7.77 9.83
CA LYS A 212 12.37 8.35 11.15
C LYS A 212 13.26 7.44 12.02
N ASN A 213 13.30 6.14 11.72
CA ASN A 213 14.13 5.15 12.43
C ASN A 213 15.56 5.08 11.88
N ILE A 214 15.88 5.92 10.88
CA ILE A 214 17.20 6.03 10.27
C ILE A 214 17.83 7.33 10.74
N ILE A 215 18.91 7.23 11.52
CA ILE A 215 19.67 8.39 12.01
C ILE A 215 20.88 8.61 11.10
N TYR A 216 20.95 9.80 10.51
CA TYR A 216 22.10 10.24 9.73
C TYR A 216 22.97 11.18 10.55
N ASP A 217 24.22 10.75 10.77
CA ASP A 217 25.29 11.55 11.32
C ASP A 217 26.09 12.14 10.16
N GLU A 218 25.76 13.38 9.80
CA GLU A 218 26.38 14.12 8.71
C GLU A 218 27.88 14.33 8.93
N LYS A 219 28.31 14.55 10.18
CA LYS A 219 29.71 14.83 10.54
C LYS A 219 30.61 13.62 10.28
N ASN A 220 30.09 12.42 10.53
CA ASN A 220 30.82 11.17 10.37
C ASN A 220 30.40 10.38 9.12
N GLU A 221 29.51 10.94 8.30
CA GLU A 221 28.88 10.29 7.13
C GLU A 221 28.38 8.87 7.43
N LYS A 222 27.67 8.72 8.56
CA LYS A 222 27.27 7.41 9.10
C LYS A 222 25.76 7.30 9.23
N ILE A 223 25.24 6.12 8.89
CA ILE A 223 23.86 5.72 9.19
C ILE A 223 23.82 4.76 10.38
N SER A 224 22.87 5.02 11.28
CA SER A 224 22.52 4.14 12.39
C SER A 224 21.01 3.91 12.39
N PHE A 225 20.58 2.69 12.71
CA PHE A 225 19.16 2.38 12.91
C PHE A 225 18.82 2.47 14.39
N ILE A 226 17.57 2.84 14.67
CA ILE A 226 16.99 2.90 16.02
C ILE A 226 15.63 2.21 16.02
N ASP A 227 15.13 1.92 17.21
CA ASP A 227 13.79 1.35 17.44
C ASP A 227 13.59 -0.06 16.88
N PHE A 228 14.21 -1.03 17.55
CA PHE A 228 14.28 -2.43 17.14
C PHE A 228 13.08 -3.29 17.60
N GLU A 229 11.91 -2.69 17.84
CA GLU A 229 10.77 -3.39 18.49
C GLU A 229 10.28 -4.60 17.70
N TYR A 230 10.32 -4.48 16.38
CA TYR A 230 9.88 -5.52 15.44
C TYR A 230 11.04 -6.38 14.95
N THR A 231 12.26 -6.16 15.46
CA THR A 231 13.46 -6.85 14.97
C THR A 231 13.37 -8.33 15.28
N HIS A 232 13.49 -9.16 14.24
CA HIS A 232 13.41 -10.60 14.35
C HIS A 232 13.98 -11.25 13.07
N LEU A 233 14.18 -12.56 13.11
CA LEU A 233 14.44 -13.37 11.92
C LEU A 233 13.26 -13.29 10.94
N ASN A 234 13.53 -12.82 9.72
CA ASN A 234 12.56 -12.67 8.66
C ASN A 234 13.23 -12.70 7.27
N TYR A 235 12.44 -12.62 6.20
CA TYR A 235 12.96 -12.53 4.84
C TYR A 235 13.67 -11.19 4.61
N TYR A 236 14.94 -11.22 4.18
CA TYR A 236 15.67 -9.99 3.87
C TYR A 236 14.98 -9.15 2.77
N LEU A 237 14.30 -9.82 1.83
CA LEU A 237 13.52 -9.19 0.77
C LEU A 237 12.32 -8.42 1.31
N PHE A 238 11.68 -8.95 2.37
CA PHE A 238 10.60 -8.24 3.04
C PHE A 238 11.11 -6.96 3.71
N ASP A 239 12.24 -7.01 4.38
CA ASP A 239 12.77 -5.84 5.10
C ASP A 239 13.20 -4.72 4.13
N ILE A 240 13.79 -5.09 2.99
CA ILE A 240 14.08 -4.14 1.90
C ILE A 240 12.80 -3.57 1.31
N ALA A 241 11.81 -4.41 0.99
CA ALA A 241 10.53 -3.96 0.45
C ALA A 241 9.82 -3.01 1.41
N ASN A 242 9.82 -3.34 2.70
CA ASN A 242 9.25 -2.51 3.75
C ASN A 242 9.95 -1.15 3.81
N HIS A 243 11.27 -1.10 3.76
CA HIS A 243 12.01 0.17 3.69
C HIS A 243 11.63 1.01 2.46
N PHE A 244 11.49 0.40 1.28
CA PHE A 244 11.09 1.11 0.06
C PHE A 244 9.65 1.66 0.13
N VAL A 245 8.73 0.89 0.71
CA VAL A 245 7.35 1.33 0.94
C VAL A 245 7.29 2.60 1.81
N GLU A 246 8.25 2.79 2.72
CA GLU A 246 8.30 3.96 3.61
C GLU A 246 8.73 5.26 2.93
N TYR A 247 9.17 5.23 1.67
CA TYR A 247 9.44 6.44 0.88
C TYR A 247 8.13 7.22 0.63
N ALA A 248 7.01 6.50 0.60
CA ALA A 248 5.68 7.09 0.48
C ALA A 248 5.31 7.94 1.69
N GLY A 249 5.91 7.72 2.87
CA GLY A 249 5.52 8.40 4.10
C GLY A 249 4.22 7.87 4.72
N VAL A 250 3.98 8.25 5.97
CA VAL A 250 2.87 7.75 6.81
C VAL A 250 1.67 8.71 6.78
N ASP A 251 1.88 9.99 7.09
CA ASP A 251 0.81 10.97 7.29
C ASP A 251 0.23 11.50 5.95
N ASP A 252 1.09 11.74 4.97
CA ASP A 252 0.80 12.27 3.64
C ASP A 252 1.29 11.34 2.52
N ALA A 253 0.88 10.07 2.62
CA ALA A 253 1.32 8.99 1.75
C ALA A 253 1.30 9.39 0.25
N ASN A 254 2.48 9.44 -0.38
CA ASN A 254 2.65 9.61 -1.82
C ASN A 254 3.41 8.41 -2.40
N PHE A 255 2.65 7.46 -2.94
CA PHE A 255 3.20 6.22 -3.50
C PHE A 255 4.02 6.43 -4.77
N ASP A 256 3.94 7.59 -5.43
CA ASP A 256 4.82 7.93 -6.56
C ASP A 256 6.29 8.09 -6.14
N LEU A 257 6.57 8.14 -4.82
CA LEU A 257 7.94 8.19 -4.30
C LEU A 257 8.57 6.80 -4.09
N TYR A 258 7.85 5.72 -4.36
CA TYR A 258 8.43 4.38 -4.35
C TYR A 258 9.62 4.32 -5.34
N PRO A 259 10.75 3.69 -4.97
CA PRO A 259 11.94 3.66 -5.82
C PRO A 259 11.64 3.05 -7.19
N THR A 260 12.08 3.71 -8.26
CA THR A 260 12.04 3.17 -9.62
C THR A 260 12.92 1.92 -9.74
N LEU A 261 12.68 1.04 -10.73
CA LEU A 261 13.55 -0.14 -10.94
C LEU A 261 15.05 0.21 -11.02
N ASP A 262 15.41 1.32 -11.67
CA ASP A 262 16.82 1.73 -11.76
C ASP A 262 17.39 2.17 -10.42
N GLU A 263 16.58 2.77 -9.55
CA GLU A 263 16.97 3.08 -8.17
C GLU A 263 17.12 1.79 -7.35
N GLN A 264 16.16 0.86 -7.45
CA GLN A 264 16.21 -0.44 -6.78
C GLN A 264 17.44 -1.24 -7.22
N LYS A 265 17.71 -1.33 -8.52
CA LYS A 265 18.89 -2.01 -9.08
C LYS A 265 20.19 -1.43 -8.53
N ARG A 266 20.33 -0.10 -8.53
CA ARG A 266 21.52 0.57 -7.98
C ARG A 266 21.66 0.28 -6.49
N TRP A 267 20.56 0.35 -5.74
CA TRP A 267 20.53 0.05 -4.31
C TRP A 267 20.94 -1.39 -4.02
N LEU A 268 20.39 -2.36 -4.75
CA LEU A 268 20.68 -3.79 -4.59
C LEU A 268 22.11 -4.14 -4.96
N ASN A 269 22.68 -3.52 -6.00
CA ASN A 269 24.09 -3.70 -6.33
C ASN A 269 25.00 -3.27 -5.17
N ILE A 270 24.69 -2.15 -4.51
CA ILE A 270 25.43 -1.70 -3.32
C ILE A 270 25.22 -2.67 -2.16
N TYR A 271 23.97 -3.10 -1.93
CA TYR A 271 23.62 -4.04 -0.87
C TYR A 271 24.39 -5.36 -1.02
N PHE A 272 24.37 -6.01 -2.19
CA PHE A 272 25.05 -7.29 -2.41
C PHE A 272 26.57 -7.17 -2.56
N HIS A 273 27.09 -5.99 -2.92
CA HIS A 273 28.52 -5.73 -2.77
C HIS A 273 28.97 -5.82 -1.30
N ASN A 274 28.09 -5.45 -0.36
CA ASN A 274 28.36 -5.47 1.08
C ASN A 274 27.82 -6.72 1.79
N ARG A 275 27.02 -7.54 1.10
CA ARG A 275 26.54 -8.85 1.53
C ARG A 275 26.72 -9.85 0.38
N PRO A 276 27.95 -10.29 0.10
CA PRO A 276 28.23 -11.16 -1.04
C PRO A 276 27.54 -12.51 -0.89
N MET A 277 26.94 -13.00 -1.99
CA MET A 277 26.36 -14.34 -2.07
C MET A 277 27.32 -15.30 -2.77
N ASN A 278 27.29 -16.57 -2.36
CA ASN A 278 28.06 -17.63 -3.00
C ASN A 278 27.52 -18.03 -4.39
N GLN A 279 26.36 -17.53 -4.78
CA GLN A 279 25.68 -17.83 -6.04
C GLN A 279 25.46 -16.55 -6.84
N PRO A 280 25.43 -16.62 -8.19
CA PRO A 280 25.06 -15.50 -9.04
C PRO A 280 23.70 -14.95 -8.62
N ILE A 281 23.61 -13.62 -8.58
CA ILE A 281 22.40 -12.90 -8.19
C ILE A 281 21.79 -12.30 -9.44
N ASP A 282 20.52 -12.61 -9.68
CA ASP A 282 19.72 -11.94 -10.69
C ASP A 282 19.02 -10.73 -10.06
N ILE A 283 19.56 -9.54 -10.30
CA ILE A 283 19.03 -8.31 -9.69
C ILE A 283 17.62 -7.99 -10.22
N ASP A 284 17.32 -8.33 -11.47
CA ASP A 284 16.01 -8.10 -12.07
C ASP A 284 14.93 -8.97 -11.40
N ASP A 285 15.21 -10.27 -11.23
CA ASP A 285 14.34 -11.19 -10.46
C ASP A 285 14.12 -10.69 -9.02
N LEU A 286 15.18 -10.23 -8.36
CA LEU A 286 15.07 -9.72 -7.00
C LEU A 286 14.21 -8.47 -6.89
N CYS A 287 14.31 -7.52 -7.83
CA CYS A 287 13.39 -6.37 -7.86
C CYS A 287 11.93 -6.82 -7.97
N HIS A 288 11.63 -7.77 -8.88
CA HIS A 288 10.28 -8.31 -9.01
C HIS A 288 9.77 -8.95 -7.70
N ARG A 289 10.63 -9.71 -7.02
CA ARG A 289 10.29 -10.37 -5.74
C ARG A 289 10.11 -9.37 -4.60
N ILE A 290 10.94 -8.32 -4.53
CA ILE A 290 10.82 -7.21 -3.57
C ILE A 290 9.49 -6.48 -3.78
N ASN A 291 9.13 -6.16 -5.02
CA ASN A 291 7.87 -5.48 -5.33
C ASN A 291 6.64 -6.33 -4.94
N ARG A 292 6.74 -7.68 -4.98
CA ARG A 292 5.69 -8.56 -4.41
C ARG A 292 5.64 -8.50 -2.89
N PHE A 293 6.79 -8.42 -2.21
CA PHE A 293 6.84 -8.22 -0.76
C PHE A 293 6.34 -6.84 -0.30
N ALA A 294 6.35 -5.82 -1.16
CA ALA A 294 5.78 -4.51 -0.84
C ALA A 294 4.27 -4.63 -0.52
N ALA A 295 3.53 -5.45 -1.25
CA ALA A 295 2.12 -5.76 -0.95
C ALA A 295 1.95 -6.42 0.42
N LEU A 296 2.90 -7.25 0.85
CA LEU A 296 2.89 -7.87 2.17
C LEU A 296 3.15 -6.84 3.29
N SER A 297 4.09 -5.91 3.07
CA SER A 297 4.34 -4.79 4.01
C SER A 297 3.09 -3.93 4.17
N HIS A 298 2.42 -3.62 3.07
CA HIS A 298 1.14 -2.92 3.07
C HIS A 298 0.05 -3.64 3.88
N LEU A 299 -0.09 -4.96 3.70
CA LEU A 299 -1.03 -5.76 4.47
C LEU A 299 -0.69 -5.77 5.97
N MET A 300 0.59 -5.94 6.31
CA MET A 300 1.06 -5.95 7.69
C MET A 300 0.69 -4.65 8.40
N TRP A 301 1.01 -3.50 7.80
CA TRP A 301 0.70 -2.20 8.36
C TRP A 301 -0.80 -1.89 8.38
N GLY A 302 -1.56 -2.40 7.41
CA GLY A 302 -3.02 -2.34 7.42
C GLY A 302 -3.64 -3.10 8.59
N LEU A 303 -3.21 -4.33 8.82
CA LEU A 303 -3.65 -5.15 9.96
C LEU A 303 -3.21 -4.55 11.30
N TRP A 304 -1.96 -4.07 11.39
CA TRP A 304 -1.47 -3.35 12.56
C TRP A 304 -2.38 -2.15 12.88
N ALA A 305 -2.76 -1.37 11.87
CA ALA A 305 -3.65 -0.22 12.06
C ALA A 305 -5.05 -0.65 12.53
N LEU A 306 -5.58 -1.75 12.01
CA LEU A 306 -6.85 -2.30 12.49
C LEU A 306 -6.78 -2.77 13.95
N VAL A 307 -5.68 -3.39 14.37
CA VAL A 307 -5.43 -3.72 15.78
C VAL A 307 -5.40 -2.44 16.62
N GLN A 308 -4.63 -1.45 16.20
CA GLN A 308 -4.50 -0.18 16.91
C GLN A 308 -5.81 0.60 16.97
N SER A 309 -6.65 0.58 15.94
CA SER A 309 -7.96 1.23 15.96
C SER A 309 -8.89 0.70 17.07
N ARG A 310 -8.65 -0.53 17.53
CA ARG A 310 -9.42 -1.17 18.60
C ARG A 310 -8.79 -1.01 19.98
N LEU A 311 -7.45 -0.92 20.04
CA LEU A 311 -6.70 -0.96 21.30
C LEU A 311 -6.10 0.40 21.72
N SER A 312 -5.86 1.29 20.76
CA SER A 312 -5.18 2.56 20.95
C SER A 312 -6.13 3.64 21.46
N GLN A 313 -5.62 4.50 22.33
CA GLN A 313 -6.30 5.71 22.82
C GLN A 313 -5.78 7.00 22.13
N ILE A 314 -4.89 6.88 21.13
CA ILE A 314 -4.33 8.02 20.38
C ILE A 314 -5.33 8.51 19.33
N ASP A 315 -5.39 9.83 19.18
CA ASP A 315 -6.08 10.52 18.09
C ASP A 315 -5.27 10.44 16.77
N PHE A 316 -5.28 9.27 16.13
CA PHE A 316 -4.73 9.01 14.80
C PHE A 316 -5.72 8.18 13.98
N ASP A 317 -5.90 8.51 12.70
CA ASP A 317 -6.85 7.82 11.82
C ASP A 317 -6.28 6.50 11.28
N TYR A 318 -6.18 5.52 12.18
CA TYR A 318 -5.70 4.17 11.87
C TYR A 318 -6.54 3.49 10.78
N ALA A 319 -7.85 3.75 10.73
CA ALA A 319 -8.74 3.13 9.75
C ALA A 319 -8.42 3.60 8.32
N ASN A 320 -8.18 4.89 8.11
CA ASN A 320 -7.81 5.43 6.80
C ASN A 320 -6.38 5.06 6.40
N TYR A 321 -5.43 5.08 7.35
CA TYR A 321 -4.06 4.61 7.11
C TYR A 321 -4.04 3.16 6.61
N GLY A 322 -4.79 2.25 7.26
CA GLY A 322 -4.88 0.86 6.84
C GLY A 322 -5.51 0.67 5.45
N LYS A 323 -6.59 1.41 5.15
CA LYS A 323 -7.23 1.40 3.82
C LYS A 323 -6.27 1.82 2.71
N LYS A 324 -5.50 2.91 2.91
CA LYS A 324 -4.52 3.39 1.93
C LYS A 324 -3.47 2.33 1.63
N LYS A 325 -2.85 1.73 2.65
CA LYS A 325 -1.83 0.69 2.47
C LYS A 325 -2.42 -0.54 1.76
N MET A 326 -3.62 -0.99 2.09
CA MET A 326 -4.23 -2.17 1.44
C MET A 326 -4.62 -1.96 -0.05
N SER A 327 -4.71 -0.71 -0.52
CA SER A 327 -5.12 -0.36 -1.90
C SER A 327 -3.96 -0.12 -2.90
N SER A 328 -2.71 -0.35 -2.52
CA SER A 328 -1.51 0.31 -3.09
C SER A 328 -0.97 -0.16 -4.46
N SER A 329 -1.74 -0.80 -5.35
CA SER A 329 -1.36 -0.80 -6.77
C SER A 329 -2.53 -0.44 -7.68
N ASN A 330 -2.45 0.77 -8.23
CA ASN A 330 -3.34 1.21 -9.30
C ASN A 330 -3.01 0.54 -10.63
N ILE A 331 -2.01 -0.35 -10.73
CA ILE A 331 -1.66 -1.07 -11.97
C ILE A 331 -1.51 -2.57 -11.66
N ASN A 332 -2.40 -3.37 -12.26
CA ASN A 332 -2.47 -4.81 -12.07
C ASN A 332 -2.20 -5.48 -13.42
N ILE A 333 -1.03 -6.09 -13.59
CA ILE A 333 -0.64 -6.81 -14.81
C ILE A 333 -0.87 -8.31 -14.56
N LEU A 334 -1.59 -8.97 -15.46
CA LEU A 334 -2.01 -10.37 -15.33
C LEU A 334 -1.65 -11.15 -16.59
N ASP A 335 -1.42 -12.45 -16.46
CA ASP A 335 -0.85 -13.24 -17.55
C ASP A 335 -1.75 -13.37 -18.78
N ASN A 336 -3.07 -13.31 -18.58
CA ASN A 336 -4.03 -13.49 -19.67
C ASN A 336 -5.41 -12.92 -19.33
N ASN A 337 -6.26 -12.84 -20.35
CA ASN A 337 -7.63 -12.31 -20.27
C ASN A 337 -8.51 -13.03 -19.24
N LYS A 338 -8.32 -14.34 -19.02
CA LYS A 338 -9.12 -15.09 -18.05
C LYS A 338 -8.82 -14.62 -16.63
N LEU A 339 -7.53 -14.49 -16.29
CA LEU A 339 -7.12 -13.99 -14.98
C LEU A 339 -7.57 -12.54 -14.77
N ILE A 340 -7.58 -11.71 -15.82
CA ILE A 340 -8.14 -10.36 -15.74
C ILE A 340 -9.63 -10.41 -15.44
N SER A 341 -10.41 -11.21 -16.18
CA SER A 341 -11.84 -11.36 -15.91
C SER A 341 -12.08 -11.72 -14.45
N GLU A 342 -11.40 -12.76 -13.94
CA GLU A 342 -11.54 -13.24 -12.57
C GLU A 342 -11.17 -12.16 -11.56
N LYS A 343 -10.01 -11.52 -11.71
CA LYS A 343 -9.55 -10.50 -10.76
C LYS A 343 -10.43 -9.25 -10.77
N VAL A 344 -10.87 -8.79 -11.94
CA VAL A 344 -11.82 -7.68 -12.08
C VAL A 344 -13.17 -8.04 -11.46
N GLY A 345 -13.66 -9.26 -11.69
CA GLY A 345 -14.92 -9.73 -11.12
C GLY A 345 -14.90 -9.76 -9.59
N TYR A 346 -13.86 -10.36 -8.99
CA TYR A 346 -13.73 -10.40 -7.52
C TYR A 346 -13.51 -9.03 -6.90
N HIS A 347 -12.70 -8.17 -7.53
CA HIS A 347 -12.53 -6.80 -7.04
C HIS A 347 -13.83 -5.99 -7.16
N LEU A 348 -14.61 -6.21 -8.21
CA LEU A 348 -15.94 -5.61 -8.36
C LEU A 348 -16.88 -6.07 -7.24
N GLU A 349 -16.92 -7.37 -6.93
CA GLU A 349 -17.71 -7.92 -5.83
C GLU A 349 -17.31 -7.30 -4.49
N GLU A 350 -16.01 -7.19 -4.22
CA GLU A 350 -15.48 -6.56 -3.01
C GLU A 350 -15.94 -5.11 -2.87
N ILE A 351 -15.75 -4.27 -3.90
CA ILE A 351 -16.16 -2.86 -3.87
C ILE A 351 -17.68 -2.74 -3.68
N ILE A 352 -18.47 -3.58 -4.36
CA ILE A 352 -19.93 -3.60 -4.23
C ILE A 352 -20.31 -3.90 -2.78
N LEU A 353 -19.77 -4.96 -2.18
CA LEU A 353 -20.06 -5.35 -0.79
C LEU A 353 -19.66 -4.24 0.19
N GLN A 354 -18.58 -3.50 -0.06
CA GLN A 354 -18.19 -2.35 0.76
C GLN A 354 -19.20 -1.20 0.66
N ILE A 355 -19.63 -0.83 -0.55
CA ILE A 355 -20.60 0.26 -0.75
C ILE A 355 -21.96 -0.10 -0.13
N MET A 356 -22.36 -1.37 -0.17
CA MET A 356 -23.63 -1.85 0.41
C MET A 356 -23.81 -1.48 1.88
N ASN A 357 -22.72 -1.32 2.63
CA ASN A 357 -22.77 -0.95 4.05
C ASN A 357 -23.23 0.49 4.27
N THR A 358 -23.13 1.35 3.26
CA THR A 358 -23.37 2.80 3.38
C THR A 358 -24.47 3.32 2.46
N LYS A 359 -24.78 2.61 1.36
CA LYS A 359 -25.72 3.07 0.34
C LYS A 359 -26.68 1.98 -0.10
N GLU A 360 -27.97 2.29 -0.14
CA GLU A 360 -29.02 1.33 -0.51
C GLU A 360 -28.91 0.89 -1.98
N ILE A 361 -28.65 1.84 -2.89
CA ILE A 361 -28.53 1.58 -4.34
C ILE A 361 -27.11 1.88 -4.82
N ILE A 362 -26.54 0.94 -5.57
CA ILE A 362 -25.19 0.99 -6.12
C ILE A 362 -25.28 1.26 -7.62
N THR A 363 -24.52 2.24 -8.10
CA THR A 363 -24.55 2.71 -9.48
C THR A 363 -23.26 2.30 -10.19
N ILE A 364 -23.40 1.50 -11.26
CA ILE A 364 -22.27 0.94 -12.02
C ILE A 364 -22.38 1.35 -13.49
N GLY A 365 -21.44 2.14 -13.98
CA GLY A 365 -21.34 2.51 -15.39
C GLY A 365 -20.47 1.53 -16.18
N LEU A 366 -20.96 1.12 -17.35
CA LEU A 366 -20.33 0.14 -18.24
C LEU A 366 -19.92 0.78 -19.57
N SER A 367 -18.67 0.59 -19.97
CA SER A 367 -18.17 0.89 -21.30
C SER A 367 -18.40 -0.27 -22.27
N GLY A 368 -18.45 0.01 -23.58
CA GLY A 368 -18.56 -1.02 -24.62
C GLY A 368 -17.27 -1.79 -24.93
N GLY A 369 -17.31 -2.55 -26.03
CA GLY A 369 -16.14 -3.23 -26.64
C GLY A 369 -15.82 -4.58 -26.00
N SER A 370 -14.52 -4.93 -25.92
CA SER A 370 -14.07 -6.22 -25.37
C SER A 370 -14.37 -6.40 -23.88
N LEU A 371 -14.65 -5.32 -23.16
CA LEU A 371 -15.08 -5.35 -21.76
C LEU A 371 -16.40 -6.14 -21.59
N ILE A 372 -17.28 -6.12 -22.60
CA ILE A 372 -18.57 -6.83 -22.55
C ILE A 372 -18.34 -8.34 -22.41
N ASP A 373 -17.48 -8.91 -23.25
CA ASP A 373 -17.18 -10.34 -23.24
C ASP A 373 -16.47 -10.75 -21.94
N MET A 374 -15.58 -9.89 -21.45
CA MET A 374 -14.90 -10.11 -20.18
C MET A 374 -15.88 -10.19 -19.02
N LEU A 375 -16.76 -9.20 -18.87
CA LEU A 375 -17.75 -9.18 -17.79
C LEU A 375 -18.77 -10.32 -17.94
N ALA A 376 -19.20 -10.64 -19.17
CA ALA A 376 -20.06 -11.77 -19.44
C ALA A 376 -19.45 -13.11 -18.99
N SER A 377 -18.12 -13.24 -18.98
CA SER A 377 -17.43 -14.45 -18.55
C SER A 377 -17.34 -14.64 -17.02
N ILE A 378 -17.50 -13.58 -16.23
CA ILE A 378 -17.27 -13.63 -14.78
C ILE A 378 -18.47 -13.18 -13.95
N VAL A 379 -19.18 -12.13 -14.35
CA VAL A 379 -20.26 -11.51 -13.56
C VAL A 379 -21.41 -12.48 -13.25
N PRO A 380 -21.82 -13.39 -14.16
CA PRO A 380 -22.83 -14.41 -13.84
C PRO A 380 -22.43 -15.39 -12.72
N HIS A 381 -21.14 -15.48 -12.41
CA HIS A 381 -20.61 -16.35 -11.36
C HIS A 381 -20.50 -15.67 -9.98
N LEU A 382 -20.71 -14.34 -9.92
CA LEU A 382 -20.62 -13.56 -8.69
C LEU A 382 -21.94 -13.58 -7.90
N GLN A 383 -21.86 -13.50 -6.58
CA GLN A 383 -23.04 -13.51 -5.70
C GLN A 383 -23.41 -12.08 -5.28
N LEU A 384 -23.99 -11.32 -6.21
CA LEU A 384 -24.25 -9.90 -6.02
C LEU A 384 -25.71 -9.58 -5.64
N PRO A 385 -25.97 -8.48 -4.91
CA PRO A 385 -27.32 -8.02 -4.55
C PRO A 385 -28.03 -7.35 -5.75
N TRP A 386 -28.44 -8.11 -6.75
CA TRP A 386 -28.98 -7.59 -8.02
C TRP A 386 -30.13 -6.58 -7.89
N SER A 387 -30.94 -6.67 -6.84
CA SER A 387 -32.01 -5.71 -6.55
C SER A 387 -31.50 -4.31 -6.19
N ARG A 388 -30.28 -4.22 -5.65
CA ARG A 388 -29.61 -2.99 -5.20
C ARG A 388 -28.64 -2.41 -6.23
N ILE A 389 -28.33 -3.15 -7.28
CA ILE A 389 -27.42 -2.69 -8.34
C ILE A 389 -28.22 -2.07 -9.47
N ARG A 390 -27.79 -0.89 -9.92
CA ARG A 390 -28.25 -0.26 -11.16
C ARG A 390 -27.10 -0.12 -12.13
N PHE A 391 -27.27 -0.67 -13.32
CA PHE A 391 -26.31 -0.53 -14.42
C PHE A 391 -26.67 0.65 -15.31
N PHE A 392 -25.62 1.33 -15.74
CA PHE A 392 -25.65 2.49 -16.62
C PHE A 392 -24.64 2.28 -17.74
N PHE A 393 -24.76 3.08 -18.79
CA PHE A 393 -23.83 3.06 -19.91
C PHE A 393 -22.97 4.32 -19.87
N VAL A 394 -21.66 4.13 -19.94
CA VAL A 394 -20.69 5.23 -20.03
C VAL A 394 -20.76 5.86 -21.41
N ASP A 395 -21.01 5.05 -22.43
CA ASP A 395 -21.25 5.48 -23.80
C ASP A 395 -22.20 4.53 -24.53
N GLU A 396 -22.84 5.04 -25.59
CA GLU A 396 -23.65 4.25 -26.51
C GLU A 396 -23.56 4.83 -27.93
N ARG A 397 -23.64 3.95 -28.92
CA ARG A 397 -23.66 4.30 -30.35
C ARG A 397 -25.11 4.61 -30.70
N PHE A 398 -25.35 5.69 -31.45
CA PHE A 398 -26.71 6.05 -31.86
C PHE A 398 -27.19 5.12 -32.99
N VAL A 399 -27.58 3.91 -32.60
CA VAL A 399 -28.06 2.83 -33.47
C VAL A 399 -29.19 2.06 -32.77
N PRO A 400 -30.05 1.33 -33.50
CA PRO A 400 -31.04 0.46 -32.88
C PRO A 400 -30.40 -0.55 -31.93
N CYS A 401 -31.07 -0.90 -30.83
CA CYS A 401 -30.55 -1.87 -29.86
C CYS A 401 -30.36 -3.29 -30.41
N THR A 402 -30.93 -3.59 -31.59
CA THR A 402 -30.72 -4.84 -32.33
C THR A 402 -29.47 -4.81 -33.21
N SER A 403 -28.79 -3.68 -33.32
CA SER A 403 -27.52 -3.55 -34.03
C SER A 403 -26.39 -4.21 -33.25
N ASP A 404 -25.48 -4.88 -33.95
CA ASP A 404 -24.24 -5.40 -33.37
C ASP A 404 -23.34 -4.29 -32.80
N ASP A 405 -23.54 -3.04 -33.25
CA ASP A 405 -22.82 -1.87 -32.73
C ASP A 405 -23.38 -1.32 -31.42
N SER A 406 -24.55 -1.79 -30.95
CA SER A 406 -25.13 -1.33 -29.67
C SER A 406 -24.42 -1.97 -28.47
N ASN A 407 -23.93 -1.13 -27.56
CA ASN A 407 -23.38 -1.57 -26.28
C ASN A 407 -24.47 -2.24 -25.43
N TYR A 408 -25.63 -1.58 -25.28
CA TYR A 408 -26.78 -2.14 -24.56
C TYR A 408 -27.25 -3.45 -25.17
N GLY A 409 -27.42 -3.52 -26.50
CA GLY A 409 -27.81 -4.74 -27.20
C GLY A 409 -26.88 -5.91 -26.91
N SER A 410 -25.56 -5.66 -26.96
CA SER A 410 -24.53 -6.65 -26.65
C SER A 410 -24.55 -7.10 -25.19
N TYR A 411 -24.65 -6.18 -24.23
CA TYR A 411 -24.78 -6.52 -22.82
C TYR A 411 -26.08 -7.26 -22.50
N GLN A 412 -27.19 -6.89 -23.15
CA GLN A 412 -28.47 -7.57 -22.99
C GLN A 412 -28.37 -9.03 -23.44
N LEU A 413 -27.76 -9.27 -24.60
CA LEU A 413 -27.59 -10.62 -25.15
C LEU A 413 -26.62 -11.47 -24.33
N LYS A 414 -25.45 -10.91 -24.00
CA LYS A 414 -24.32 -11.66 -23.43
C LYS A 414 -24.31 -11.70 -21.91
N LEU A 415 -24.87 -10.71 -21.21
CA LEU A 415 -24.78 -10.60 -19.75
C LEU A 415 -26.14 -10.56 -19.08
N PHE A 416 -26.96 -9.53 -19.31
CA PHE A 416 -28.14 -9.27 -18.47
C PHE A 416 -29.20 -10.36 -18.51
N ARG A 417 -29.35 -11.10 -19.62
CA ARG A 417 -30.23 -12.28 -19.70
C ARG A 417 -29.83 -13.43 -18.77
N GLN A 418 -28.58 -13.46 -18.32
CA GLN A 418 -28.05 -14.48 -17.42
C GLN A 418 -28.17 -14.09 -15.94
N LEU A 419 -28.52 -12.84 -15.64
CA LEU A 419 -28.55 -12.30 -14.29
C LEU A 419 -29.99 -12.18 -13.78
N PRO A 420 -30.25 -12.42 -12.49
CA PRO A 420 -31.55 -12.19 -11.88
C PRO A 420 -31.74 -10.69 -11.54
N ILE A 421 -31.51 -9.82 -12.54
CA ILE A 421 -31.67 -8.37 -12.44
C ILE A 421 -32.95 -7.91 -13.14
N SER A 422 -33.63 -6.92 -12.56
CA SER A 422 -34.84 -6.33 -13.15
C SER A 422 -34.49 -5.30 -14.22
N GLU A 423 -35.27 -5.21 -15.30
CA GLU A 423 -35.05 -4.24 -16.38
C GLU A 423 -35.04 -2.78 -15.89
N LYS A 424 -35.81 -2.46 -14.84
CA LYS A 424 -35.81 -1.13 -14.20
C LYS A 424 -34.45 -0.74 -13.59
N ASN A 425 -33.59 -1.72 -13.34
CA ASN A 425 -32.24 -1.51 -12.81
C ASN A 425 -31.20 -1.38 -13.95
N ILE A 426 -31.62 -1.40 -15.22
CA ILE A 426 -30.75 -1.17 -16.37
C ILE A 426 -31.16 0.17 -16.99
N ILE A 427 -30.41 1.22 -16.66
CA ILE A 427 -30.70 2.59 -17.11
C ILE A 427 -30.02 2.79 -18.46
N LYS A 428 -30.80 2.62 -19.53
CA LYS A 428 -30.34 2.71 -20.93
C LYS A 428 -30.37 4.13 -21.48
N ILE A 429 -29.44 4.41 -22.40
CA ILE A 429 -29.51 5.52 -23.34
C ILE A 429 -30.56 5.13 -24.40
N ASP A 430 -31.59 5.95 -24.58
CA ASP A 430 -32.70 5.63 -25.48
C ASP A 430 -32.38 5.99 -26.93
N SER A 431 -31.83 5.02 -27.68
CA SER A 431 -31.51 5.20 -29.10
C SER A 431 -32.73 5.16 -30.03
N THR A 432 -33.96 5.11 -29.49
CA THR A 432 -35.19 5.20 -30.31
C THR A 432 -35.67 6.64 -30.53
N LEU A 433 -35.08 7.61 -29.83
CA LEU A 433 -35.33 9.04 -30.05
C LEU A 433 -34.76 9.52 -31.39
N THR A 434 -35.19 10.69 -31.85
CA THR A 434 -34.98 11.13 -33.25
C THR A 434 -33.55 11.58 -33.51
N THR A 435 -32.90 12.21 -32.52
CA THR A 435 -31.56 12.79 -32.67
C THR A 435 -30.65 12.41 -31.52
N VAL A 436 -29.34 12.40 -31.77
CA VAL A 436 -28.32 12.12 -30.74
C VAL A 436 -28.38 13.14 -29.59
N GLU A 437 -28.79 14.38 -29.86
CA GLU A 437 -29.00 15.40 -28.83
C GLU A 437 -30.20 15.10 -27.93
N GLU A 438 -31.31 14.67 -28.50
CA GLU A 438 -32.48 14.23 -27.74
C GLU A 438 -32.12 13.04 -26.84
N CYS A 439 -31.36 12.07 -27.37
CA CYS A 439 -30.85 10.94 -26.58
C CYS A 439 -29.95 11.38 -25.43
N ALA A 440 -29.01 12.30 -25.69
CA ALA A 440 -28.09 12.81 -24.67
C ALA A 440 -28.85 13.60 -23.59
N GLN A 441 -29.84 14.41 -23.97
CA GLN A 441 -30.65 15.18 -23.03
C GLN A 441 -31.58 14.28 -22.20
N ASP A 442 -32.18 13.25 -22.80
CA ASP A 442 -32.96 12.25 -22.08
C ASP A 442 -32.09 11.53 -21.03
N TYR A 443 -30.89 11.11 -21.41
CA TYR A 443 -29.97 10.45 -20.48
C TYR A 443 -29.45 11.40 -19.40
N GLN A 444 -29.19 12.66 -19.72
CA GLN A 444 -28.88 13.72 -18.76
C GLN A 444 -29.97 13.80 -17.68
N ASN A 445 -31.23 13.89 -18.09
CA ASN A 445 -32.36 14.01 -17.16
C ASN A 445 -32.48 12.77 -16.26
N LYS A 446 -32.33 11.56 -16.84
CA LYS A 446 -32.33 10.30 -16.08
C LYS A 446 -31.23 10.29 -15.00
N LEU A 447 -30.02 10.76 -15.31
CA LEU A 447 -28.93 10.82 -14.33
C LEU A 447 -29.19 11.87 -13.24
N GLU A 448 -29.69 13.05 -13.61
CA GLU A 448 -30.01 14.11 -12.64
C GLU A 448 -31.12 13.73 -11.66
N GLU A 449 -32.14 12.99 -12.12
CA GLU A 449 -33.19 12.46 -11.26
C GLU A 449 -32.68 11.42 -10.25
N LEU A 450 -31.63 10.67 -10.63
CA LEU A 450 -31.07 9.59 -9.81
C LEU A 450 -29.97 10.09 -8.86
N PHE A 451 -29.25 11.15 -9.23
CA PHE A 451 -28.15 11.73 -8.46
C PHE A 451 -28.64 12.90 -7.57
N ILE A 452 -29.39 12.54 -6.52
CA ILE A 452 -29.95 13.48 -5.52
C ILE A 452 -29.01 13.61 -4.31
N GLY A 453 -28.88 14.81 -3.75
CA GLY A 453 -28.14 15.06 -2.51
C GLY A 453 -26.63 15.30 -2.74
N PRO A 454 -25.78 15.10 -1.72
CA PRO A 454 -24.33 15.32 -1.82
C PRO A 454 -23.60 14.23 -2.62
N ASP A 455 -24.19 13.05 -2.82
CA ASP A 455 -23.63 11.91 -3.55
C ASP A 455 -23.98 11.94 -5.05
N LYS A 456 -23.63 13.02 -5.77
CA LYS A 456 -23.97 13.20 -7.19
C LYS A 456 -22.99 12.54 -8.17
N SER A 457 -22.62 11.29 -7.95
CA SER A 457 -21.71 10.61 -8.86
C SER A 457 -21.92 9.10 -8.89
N PHE A 458 -21.36 8.47 -9.93
CA PHE A 458 -21.31 7.02 -10.05
C PHE A 458 -20.47 6.42 -8.92
N ASP A 459 -20.92 5.29 -8.38
CA ASP A 459 -20.12 4.57 -7.40
C ASP A 459 -18.97 3.86 -8.12
N ILE A 460 -19.23 3.18 -9.24
CA ILE A 460 -18.21 2.43 -9.99
C ILE A 460 -18.34 2.72 -11.49
N LEU A 461 -17.23 3.00 -12.16
CA LEU A 461 -17.13 3.02 -13.63
C LEU A 461 -16.14 1.96 -14.11
N LEU A 462 -16.59 1.11 -15.03
CA LEU A 462 -15.77 0.14 -15.75
C LEU A 462 -15.51 0.68 -17.17
N LEU A 463 -14.25 1.02 -17.43
CA LEU A 463 -13.80 1.71 -18.63
C LEU A 463 -12.97 0.77 -19.52
N GLY A 464 -13.23 0.84 -20.82
CA GLY A 464 -12.35 0.27 -21.85
C GLY A 464 -11.40 1.31 -22.44
N MET A 465 -10.38 0.84 -23.17
CA MET A 465 -9.45 1.71 -23.89
C MET A 465 -9.33 1.31 -25.36
N GLY A 466 -9.45 2.28 -26.26
CA GLY A 466 -9.15 2.14 -27.68
C GLY A 466 -7.65 2.07 -27.99
N PRO A 467 -7.24 1.54 -29.17
CA PRO A 467 -5.82 1.53 -29.58
C PRO A 467 -5.25 2.95 -29.85
N ASP A 468 -6.13 3.94 -29.89
CA ASP A 468 -5.93 5.38 -30.03
C ASP A 468 -6.07 6.12 -28.69
N GLY A 469 -6.17 5.41 -27.57
CA GLY A 469 -6.30 6.02 -26.22
C GLY A 469 -7.65 6.63 -25.90
N HIS A 470 -8.65 6.47 -26.78
CA HIS A 470 -10.02 6.86 -26.49
C HIS A 470 -10.62 5.99 -25.37
N THR A 471 -11.53 6.57 -24.59
CA THR A 471 -12.37 5.86 -23.61
C THR A 471 -13.74 6.51 -23.60
N ALA A 472 -14.81 5.79 -23.25
CA ALA A 472 -16.16 6.36 -23.21
C ALA A 472 -16.57 7.07 -24.53
N SER A 473 -16.12 6.63 -25.70
CA SER A 473 -16.32 7.40 -26.96
C SER A 473 -15.86 8.88 -26.93
N LEU A 474 -14.99 9.26 -25.97
CA LEU A 474 -14.21 10.49 -25.98
C LEU A 474 -12.89 10.19 -26.69
N PHE A 475 -12.61 10.95 -27.76
CA PHE A 475 -11.46 10.70 -28.64
C PHE A 475 -10.38 11.79 -28.51
N PRO A 476 -9.10 11.46 -28.76
CA PRO A 476 -8.03 12.45 -28.80
C PRO A 476 -8.35 13.57 -29.78
N ASN A 477 -8.06 14.81 -29.39
CA ASN A 477 -8.27 16.02 -30.20
C ASN A 477 -9.71 16.30 -30.65
N HIS A 478 -10.70 15.57 -30.13
CA HIS A 478 -12.11 15.78 -30.45
C HIS A 478 -12.74 16.84 -29.53
N SER A 479 -13.62 17.68 -30.07
CA SER A 479 -14.26 18.79 -29.33
C SER A 479 -15.02 18.32 -28.08
N ALA A 480 -15.67 17.15 -28.16
CA ALA A 480 -16.41 16.54 -27.05
C ALA A 480 -15.56 16.28 -25.79
N LEU A 481 -14.24 16.10 -25.92
CA LEU A 481 -13.34 15.92 -24.78
C LEU A 481 -13.27 17.17 -23.88
N ASN A 482 -13.50 18.35 -24.46
CA ASN A 482 -13.42 19.64 -23.76
C ASN A 482 -14.76 20.12 -23.19
N ILE A 483 -15.82 19.31 -23.30
CA ILE A 483 -17.14 19.67 -22.80
C ILE A 483 -17.19 19.43 -21.28
N ASN A 484 -17.21 20.54 -20.53
CA ASN A 484 -17.21 20.53 -19.06
C ASN A 484 -18.58 20.85 -18.44
N LYS A 485 -19.62 21.04 -19.26
CA LYS A 485 -20.99 21.34 -18.79
C LYS A 485 -21.87 20.11 -18.94
N GLY A 486 -22.68 19.84 -17.91
CA GLY A 486 -23.58 18.69 -17.87
C GLY A 486 -22.90 17.38 -17.46
N LEU A 487 -23.70 16.33 -17.34
CA LEU A 487 -23.25 14.97 -17.04
C LEU A 487 -22.97 14.15 -18.30
N VAL A 488 -23.74 14.43 -19.35
CA VAL A 488 -23.78 13.72 -20.63
C VAL A 488 -23.49 14.69 -21.76
N THR A 489 -22.83 14.20 -22.81
CA THR A 489 -22.65 14.88 -24.08
C THR A 489 -22.83 13.92 -25.25
N PHE A 490 -22.68 14.41 -26.47
CA PHE A 490 -22.82 13.65 -27.70
C PHE A 490 -21.68 13.97 -28.68
N VAL A 491 -21.45 13.03 -29.58
CA VAL A 491 -20.49 13.12 -30.69
C VAL A 491 -21.27 12.89 -31.98
N LYS A 492 -21.05 13.70 -33.01
CA LYS A 492 -21.69 13.54 -34.32
C LYS A 492 -20.77 13.00 -35.41
N ASP A 493 -19.48 13.24 -35.22
CA ASP A 493 -18.40 13.06 -36.18
C ASP A 493 -17.29 12.20 -35.58
N SER A 494 -17.67 11.12 -34.88
CA SER A 494 -16.71 10.19 -34.29
C SER A 494 -15.72 9.69 -35.35
N PRO A 495 -14.41 9.67 -35.06
CA PRO A 495 -13.38 9.16 -35.99
C PRO A 495 -13.51 7.65 -36.25
N LYS A 496 -14.44 6.98 -35.56
CA LYS A 496 -14.77 5.56 -35.74
C LYS A 496 -16.26 5.38 -35.99
N PRO A 497 -16.66 4.50 -36.92
CA PRO A 497 -18.07 4.18 -37.10
C PRO A 497 -18.66 3.47 -35.87
N PRO A 498 -19.97 3.58 -35.61
CA PRO A 498 -20.87 4.63 -36.13
C PRO A 498 -20.47 6.04 -35.65
N PRO A 499 -20.74 7.09 -36.47
CA PRO A 499 -20.24 8.44 -36.23
C PRO A 499 -20.96 9.15 -35.07
N GLU A 500 -22.24 8.83 -34.85
CA GLU A 500 -23.05 9.45 -33.82
C GLU A 500 -23.05 8.62 -32.53
N ARG A 501 -22.75 9.26 -31.40
CA ARG A 501 -22.59 8.60 -30.09
C ARG A 501 -23.04 9.49 -28.94
N ILE A 502 -23.51 8.88 -27.87
CA ILE A 502 -23.83 9.52 -26.60
C ILE A 502 -22.78 9.07 -25.59
N THR A 503 -22.30 9.97 -24.73
CA THR A 503 -21.26 9.65 -23.75
C THR A 503 -21.34 10.52 -22.50
N LEU A 504 -20.84 10.02 -21.37
CA LEU A 504 -20.54 10.84 -20.21
C LEU A 504 -19.44 11.87 -20.52
N THR A 505 -19.55 13.06 -19.92
CA THR A 505 -18.44 14.03 -19.97
C THR A 505 -17.23 13.51 -19.20
N LEU A 506 -16.03 13.97 -19.57
CA LEU A 506 -14.81 13.62 -18.83
C LEU A 506 -14.90 14.01 -17.35
N ASN A 507 -15.52 15.16 -17.06
CA ASN A 507 -15.77 15.61 -15.69
C ASN A 507 -16.63 14.61 -14.91
N THR A 508 -17.71 14.09 -15.51
CA THR A 508 -18.56 13.07 -14.89
C THR A 508 -17.84 11.76 -14.66
N ILE A 509 -17.00 11.35 -15.61
CA ILE A 509 -16.14 10.17 -15.43
C ILE A 509 -15.23 10.38 -14.22
N ASN A 510 -14.55 11.53 -14.13
CA ASN A 510 -13.62 11.83 -13.04
C ASN A 510 -14.27 11.96 -11.67
N GLN A 511 -15.55 12.35 -11.60
CA GLN A 511 -16.31 12.43 -10.34
C GLN A 511 -16.74 11.08 -9.76
N ALA A 512 -16.65 9.99 -10.53
CA ALA A 512 -16.98 8.65 -10.04
C ALA A 512 -16.07 8.23 -8.88
N LYS A 513 -16.64 7.52 -7.89
CA LYS A 513 -15.92 7.10 -6.68
C LYS A 513 -14.81 6.08 -7.00
N TYR A 514 -15.16 5.05 -7.77
CA TYR A 514 -14.23 4.03 -8.25
C TYR A 514 -14.19 4.03 -9.77
N LYS A 515 -12.99 4.06 -10.35
CA LYS A 515 -12.76 4.00 -11.79
C LYS A 515 -11.80 2.88 -12.08
N ILE A 516 -12.22 1.93 -12.92
CA ILE A 516 -11.43 0.75 -13.26
C ILE A 516 -11.28 0.70 -14.78
N ALA A 517 -10.06 0.76 -15.28
CA ALA A 517 -9.74 0.53 -16.67
C ALA A 517 -9.33 -0.91 -16.88
N VAL A 518 -9.96 -1.57 -17.85
CA VAL A 518 -9.59 -2.92 -18.25
C VAL A 518 -9.12 -2.93 -19.68
N VAL A 519 -7.86 -3.28 -19.88
CA VAL A 519 -7.14 -3.12 -21.15
C VAL A 519 -6.40 -4.40 -21.46
N ALA A 520 -6.79 -5.04 -22.57
CA ALA A 520 -6.16 -6.25 -23.04
C ALA A 520 -5.74 -6.13 -24.50
N GLY A 521 -4.63 -6.78 -24.85
CA GLY A 521 -4.12 -6.90 -26.20
C GLY A 521 -2.93 -5.99 -26.52
N GLU A 522 -2.01 -6.53 -27.31
CA GLU A 522 -0.73 -5.89 -27.68
C GLU A 522 -0.92 -4.56 -28.43
N ASN A 523 -2.02 -4.41 -29.19
CA ASN A 523 -2.35 -3.18 -29.91
C ASN A 523 -2.62 -1.98 -29.00
N LYS A 524 -2.67 -2.18 -27.67
CA LYS A 524 -2.80 -1.13 -26.65
C LYS A 524 -1.47 -0.71 -26.05
N SER A 525 -0.43 -1.54 -26.19
CA SER A 525 0.82 -1.44 -25.44
C SER A 525 1.52 -0.08 -25.55
N THR A 526 1.54 0.50 -26.75
CA THR A 526 2.14 1.82 -26.97
C THR A 526 1.42 2.89 -26.14
N ILE A 527 0.09 2.92 -26.20
CA ILE A 527 -0.70 3.92 -25.47
C ILE A 527 -0.64 3.68 -23.97
N VAL A 528 -0.68 2.42 -23.53
CA VAL A 528 -0.51 2.04 -22.11
C VAL A 528 0.81 2.61 -21.59
N LYS A 529 1.92 2.40 -22.31
CA LYS A 529 3.22 2.98 -21.96
C LYS A 529 3.16 4.50 -21.91
N GLU A 530 2.67 5.14 -22.97
CA GLU A 530 2.63 6.60 -23.05
C GLU A 530 1.81 7.21 -21.90
N VAL A 531 0.68 6.61 -21.54
CA VAL A 531 -0.20 7.10 -20.47
C VAL A 531 0.38 6.82 -19.08
N LEU A 532 0.81 5.59 -18.81
CA LEU A 532 1.20 5.16 -17.46
C LEU A 532 2.64 5.54 -17.11
N GLN A 533 3.56 5.38 -18.06
CA GLN A 533 4.99 5.61 -17.88
C GLN A 533 5.39 7.03 -18.32
N ASP A 534 5.06 7.42 -19.55
CA ASP A 534 5.46 8.74 -20.09
C ASP A 534 4.53 9.87 -19.58
N LYS A 535 3.51 9.52 -18.80
CA LYS A 535 2.50 10.43 -18.22
C LYS A 535 1.82 11.32 -19.27
N ASN A 536 1.66 10.81 -20.49
CA ASN A 536 1.04 11.52 -21.59
C ASN A 536 -0.47 11.73 -21.35
N ARG A 537 -0.85 12.97 -21.07
CA ARG A 537 -2.23 13.39 -20.82
C ARG A 537 -2.98 13.81 -22.10
N THR A 538 -2.41 13.64 -23.30
CA THR A 538 -3.13 13.97 -24.55
C THR A 538 -4.24 12.97 -24.87
N TYR A 539 -4.17 11.76 -24.33
CA TYR A 539 -5.20 10.74 -24.53
C TYR A 539 -6.34 10.89 -23.53
N PRO A 540 -7.61 10.72 -23.95
CA PRO A 540 -8.78 10.75 -23.06
C PRO A 540 -8.64 9.84 -21.83
N ILE A 541 -8.21 8.59 -22.01
CA ILE A 541 -7.99 7.66 -20.89
C ILE A 541 -6.90 8.16 -19.93
N GLY A 542 -5.89 8.86 -20.45
CA GLY A 542 -4.83 9.46 -19.66
C GLY A 542 -5.28 10.68 -18.86
N GLN A 543 -6.44 11.27 -19.18
CA GLN A 543 -7.02 12.38 -18.40
C GLN A 543 -7.98 11.89 -17.30
N VAL A 544 -8.16 10.57 -17.17
CA VAL A 544 -8.94 9.99 -16.06
C VAL A 544 -8.06 9.89 -14.82
N GLU A 545 -8.49 10.53 -13.74
CA GLU A 545 -7.78 10.59 -12.46
C GLU A 545 -8.12 9.39 -11.57
N ASN A 546 -7.18 8.96 -10.72
CA ASN A 546 -7.36 7.86 -9.75
C ASN A 546 -7.94 6.58 -10.38
N LEU A 547 -7.39 6.22 -11.55
CA LEU A 547 -7.82 5.07 -12.34
C LEU A 547 -7.04 3.83 -11.90
N VAL A 548 -7.75 2.76 -11.56
CA VAL A 548 -7.17 1.42 -11.33
C VAL A 548 -7.10 0.66 -12.64
N TRP A 549 -5.93 0.20 -13.02
CA TRP A 549 -5.66 -0.46 -14.29
C TRP A 549 -5.55 -1.98 -14.10
N TYR A 550 -6.22 -2.70 -14.99
CA TYR A 550 -6.05 -4.13 -15.21
C TYR A 550 -5.57 -4.35 -16.63
N LEU A 551 -4.36 -4.90 -16.76
CA LEU A 551 -3.64 -5.09 -18.01
C LEU A 551 -3.35 -6.58 -18.23
N ASP A 552 -3.40 -7.06 -19.46
CA ASP A 552 -2.72 -8.33 -19.80
C ASP A 552 -1.24 -8.05 -20.09
N GLN A 553 -0.41 -9.09 -20.03
CA GLN A 553 1.00 -9.01 -20.43
C GLN A 553 1.19 -8.39 -21.81
N ALA A 554 0.27 -8.64 -22.75
CA ALA A 554 0.33 -8.08 -24.09
C ALA A 554 0.14 -6.55 -24.08
N ALA A 555 -0.86 -6.02 -23.38
CA ALA A 555 -1.08 -4.59 -23.21
C ALA A 555 -0.01 -3.93 -22.33
N ALA A 556 0.63 -4.68 -21.43
CA ALA A 556 1.73 -4.19 -20.60
C ALA A 556 3.12 -4.35 -21.26
N SER A 557 3.23 -5.00 -22.43
CA SER A 557 4.49 -5.45 -23.03
C SER A 557 5.54 -4.36 -23.30
N LYS A 558 5.11 -3.09 -23.38
CA LYS A 558 5.99 -1.93 -23.57
C LYS A 558 6.22 -1.11 -22.30
N LEU A 559 5.59 -1.48 -21.18
CA LEU A 559 5.93 -0.92 -19.89
C LEU A 559 7.30 -1.44 -19.50
N GLU A 560 8.19 -0.53 -19.18
CA GLU A 560 9.36 -0.86 -18.39
C GLU A 560 8.80 -1.10 -16.99
N ILE A 561 8.57 -2.38 -16.66
CA ILE A 561 7.93 -2.84 -15.41
C ILE A 561 8.53 -2.04 -14.24
N ILE A 562 7.70 -1.45 -13.36
CA ILE A 562 8.13 -0.63 -12.21
C ILE A 562 8.49 -1.51 -11.01
#